data_AF-K9KEG0-F1
#
_entry.id   AF-K9KEG0-F1
#
_cell.length_a   1.000
_cell.length_b   1.000
_cell.length_c   1.000
_cell.angle_alpha   90.00
_cell.angle_beta   90.00
_cell.angle_gamma   90.00
#
_symmetry.space_group_name_H-M   'P 1'
#
loop_
_entity.id
_entity.type
_entity.pdbx_description
1 polymer ?
#
loop_
_entity_poly.entity_id
_entity_poly.type
_entity_poly.pdbx_seq_one_letter_code
_entity_poly.pdbx_strand_id
1 'polypeptide(L)' 'QCRYTLQYTYPYAYYMESGPRKKLFEYQQAQLEAEIENLSWKVERADSYDRGDLENQMHIAEQRRRTLLKDFHDT' A
#
# COMPACT_ATOMS: atom_id res chain seq x y z
N GLN A 1 -0.71 6.50 7.98
CA GLN A 1 -1.97 6.11 7.32
C GLN A 1 -1.83 4.81 6.54
N CYS A 2 -0.92 4.71 5.56
CA CYS A 2 -0.72 3.49 4.78
C CYS A 2 -0.28 2.26 5.61
N ARG A 3 0.68 2.39 6.55
CA ARG A 3 1.07 1.29 7.46
C ARG A 3 -0.11 0.74 8.28
N TYR A 4 -0.98 1.61 8.77
CA TYR A 4 -2.19 1.20 9.49
C TYR A 4 -3.15 0.42 8.59
N THR A 5 -3.35 0.86 7.34
CA THR A 5 -4.19 0.13 6.38
C THR A 5 -3.64 -1.28 6.10
N LEU A 6 -2.31 -1.41 5.96
CA LEU A 6 -1.65 -2.70 5.75
C LEU A 6 -1.90 -3.69 6.90
N GLN A 7 -1.99 -3.21 8.15
CA GLN A 7 -2.30 -4.08 9.29
C GLN A 7 -3.69 -4.72 9.17
N TYR A 8 -4.67 -3.99 8.63
CA TYR A 8 -6.03 -4.52 8.42
C TYR A 8 -6.13 -5.42 7.18
N THR A 9 -5.20 -5.34 6.24
CA THR A 9 -5.23 -6.15 5.02
C THR A 9 -4.81 -7.60 5.28
N TYR A 10 -3.90 -7.87 6.23
CA TYR A 10 -3.47 -9.24 6.54
C TYR A 10 -4.59 -10.12 7.15
N PRO A 11 -5.33 -9.69 8.19
CA PRO A 11 -6.45 -10.48 8.70
C PRO A 11 -7.55 -10.68 7.66
N TYR A 12 -7.83 -9.67 6.83
CA TYR A 12 -8.81 -9.79 5.77
C TYR A 12 -8.41 -10.83 4.70
N ALA A 13 -7.17 -10.79 4.23
CA ALA A 13 -6.63 -11.80 3.31
C ALA A 13 -6.69 -13.22 3.90
N TYR A 14 -6.46 -13.35 5.22
CA TYR A 14 -6.51 -14.63 5.91
C TYR A 14 -7.90 -15.27 5.83
N TYR A 15 -8.97 -14.50 6.06
CA TYR A 15 -10.35 -14.99 6.00
C TYR A 15 -10.94 -15.04 4.59
N MET A 16 -10.26 -14.47 3.59
CA MET A 16 -10.73 -14.49 2.20
C MET A 16 -10.63 -15.89 1.60
N GLU A 17 -11.70 -16.33 0.93
CA GLU A 17 -11.69 -17.58 0.17
C GLU A 17 -10.60 -17.58 -0.90
N SER A 18 -9.91 -18.71 -1.03
CA SER A 18 -8.87 -18.89 -2.03
C SER A 18 -9.48 -18.84 -3.43
N GLY A 19 -9.10 -17.83 -4.22
CA GLY A 19 -9.59 -17.63 -5.58
C GLY A 19 -8.85 -16.53 -6.34
N PRO A 20 -9.24 -16.26 -7.59
CA PRO A 20 -8.62 -15.20 -8.40
C PRO A 20 -8.65 -13.82 -7.72
N ARG A 21 -9.71 -13.52 -6.98
CA ARG A 21 -9.87 -12.27 -6.22
C ARG A 21 -8.85 -12.15 -5.09
N LYS A 22 -8.60 -13.23 -4.33
CA LYS A 22 -7.56 -13.26 -3.29
C LYS A 22 -6.16 -13.05 -3.87
N LYS A 23 -5.84 -13.67 -5.01
CA LYS A 23 -4.55 -13.47 -5.68
C LYS A 23 -4.34 -12.02 -6.13
N LEU A 24 -5.37 -11.40 -6.71
CA LEU A 24 -5.32 -9.99 -7.10
C LEU A 24 -5.13 -9.09 -5.86
N PHE A 25 -5.85 -9.39 -4.79
CA PHE A 25 -5.74 -8.67 -3.53
C PHE A 25 -4.34 -8.78 -2.93
N GLU A 26 -3.78 -9.98 -2.81
CA GLU A 26 -2.44 -10.23 -2.28
C GLU A 26 -1.36 -9.52 -3.13
N TYR A 27 -1.54 -9.51 -4.46
CA TYR A 27 -0.69 -8.76 -5.36
C TYR A 27 -0.74 -7.26 -5.09
N GLN A 28 -1.95 -6.68 -4.98
CA GLN A 28 -2.11 -5.26 -4.66
C GLN A 28 -1.59 -4.91 -3.26
N GLN A 29 -1.78 -5.80 -2.27
CA GLN A 29 -1.23 -5.66 -0.93
C GLN A 29 0.30 -5.61 -0.95
N ALA A 30 0.94 -6.55 -1.65
CA ALA A 30 2.40 -6.60 -1.79
C ALA A 30 2.96 -5.35 -2.50
N GLN A 31 2.25 -4.83 -3.50
CA GLN A 31 2.63 -3.57 -4.15
C GLN A 31 2.54 -2.38 -3.18
N LEU A 32 1.48 -2.31 -2.38
CA LEU A 32 1.33 -1.25 -1.38
C LEU A 32 2.41 -1.34 -0.29
N GLU A 33 2.73 -2.55 0.16
CA GLU A 33 3.81 -2.81 1.13
C GLU A 33 5.17 -2.32 0.61
N ALA A 34 5.51 -2.69 -0.63
CA ALA A 34 6.77 -2.26 -1.26
C ALA A 34 6.88 -0.72 -1.38
N GLU A 35 5.80 -0.03 -1.75
CA GLU A 35 5.80 1.44 -1.82
C GLU A 35 5.93 2.09 -0.43
N ILE A 36 5.30 1.52 0.60
CA ILE A 36 5.39 2.04 1.98
C ILE A 36 6.82 1.90 2.50
N GLU A 37 7.47 0.76 2.26
CA GLU A 37 8.85 0.54 2.69
C GLU A 37 9.82 1.46 1.93
N ASN A 38 9.65 1.61 0.62
CA ASN A 38 10.44 2.54 -0.19
C ASN A 38 10.27 4.00 0.29
N LEU A 39 9.03 4.42 0.53
CA LEU A 39 8.75 5.76 1.08
C LEU A 39 9.35 5.93 2.47
N SER A 40 9.24 4.94 3.36
CA SER A 40 9.83 4.99 4.70
C SER A 40 11.35 5.15 4.63
N TRP A 41 12.02 4.36 3.78
CA TRP A 41 13.46 4.43 3.58
C TRP A 41 13.93 5.79 3.04
N LYS A 42 13.13 6.43 2.16
CA LYS A 42 13.44 7.77 1.64
C LYS A 42 13.16 8.88 2.63
N VAL A 43 12.12 8.77 3.43
CA VAL A 43 11.82 9.72 4.52
C VAL A 43 12.93 9.70 5.58
N GLU A 44 13.45 8.51 5.91
CA GLU A 44 14.63 8.38 6.79
C GLU A 44 15.90 9.05 6.24
N ARG A 45 15.94 9.29 4.91
CA ARG A 45 17.05 9.94 4.20
C ARG A 45 16.62 11.28 3.58
N ALA A 46 15.59 11.92 4.14
CA ALA A 46 14.99 13.11 3.55
C ALA A 46 15.99 14.25 3.27
N ASP A 47 17.09 14.34 4.04
CA ASP A 47 18.16 15.32 3.82
C ASP A 47 18.88 15.17 2.45
N SER A 48 18.74 14.00 1.81
CA SER A 48 19.33 13.69 0.50
C SER A 48 18.32 13.72 -0.65
N TYR A 49 17.03 13.99 -0.39
CA TYR A 49 15.97 13.95 -1.39
C TYR A 49 15.27 15.30 -1.53
N ASP A 50 14.89 15.65 -2.76
CA ASP A 50 14.07 16.82 -2.99
C ASP A 50 12.66 16.61 -2.41
N ARG A 51 12.09 17.69 -1.88
CA ARG A 51 10.75 17.67 -1.30
C ARG A 51 9.70 17.24 -2.32
N GLY A 52 9.86 17.63 -3.60
CA GLY A 52 8.94 17.25 -4.67
C GLY A 52 8.91 15.74 -4.91
N ASP A 53 10.07 15.08 -4.84
CA ASP A 53 10.18 13.63 -5.00
C ASP A 53 9.47 12.89 -3.85
N LEU A 54 9.64 13.36 -2.61
CA LEU A 54 8.96 12.80 -1.44
C LEU A 54 7.44 12.98 -1.53
N GLU A 55 6.97 14.17 -1.90
CA GLU A 55 5.53 14.47 -2.06
C GLU A 55 4.89 13.62 -3.17
N ASN A 56 5.56 13.48 -4.32
CA ASN A 56 5.10 12.62 -5.41
C ASN A 56 4.97 11.15 -4.95
N GLN A 57 5.95 10.67 -4.20
CA GLN A 57 5.95 9.28 -3.76
C GLN A 57 4.94 9.01 -2.63
N MET A 58 4.70 9.99 -1.75
CA MET A 58 3.58 9.97 -0.83
C MET A 58 2.23 9.89 -1.58
N HIS A 59 2.08 10.65 -2.67
CA HIS A 59 0.87 10.63 -3.48
C HIS A 59 0.65 9.26 -4.15
N ILE A 60 1.70 8.66 -4.71
CA ILE A 60 1.66 7.31 -5.30
C ILE A 60 1.23 6.27 -4.27
N ALA A 61 1.85 6.28 -3.07
CA ALA A 61 1.50 5.35 -2.00
C ALA A 61 0.03 5.49 -1.55
N GLU A 62 -0.46 6.73 -1.44
CA GLU A 62 -1.86 7.01 -1.11
C GLU A 62 -2.82 6.57 -2.24
N GLN A 63 -2.44 6.75 -3.50
CA GLN A 63 -3.26 6.31 -4.62
C GLN A 63 -3.39 4.78 -4.65
N ARG A 64 -2.29 4.03 -4.43
CA ARG A 64 -2.33 2.57 -4.32
C ARG A 64 -3.20 2.10 -3.15
N ARG A 65 -3.12 2.79 -2.01
CA ARG A 65 -3.98 2.51 -0.84
C ARG A 65 -5.47 2.66 -1.20
N ARG A 66 -5.84 3.72 -1.93
CA ARG A 66 -7.23 3.96 -2.37
C ARG A 66 -7.71 2.93 -3.37
N THR A 67 -6.88 2.54 -4.34
CA THR A 67 -7.22 1.48 -5.31
C THR A 67 -7.49 0.16 -4.59
N LEU A 68 -6.58 -0.22 -3.68
CA LEU A 68 -6.75 -1.42 -2.86
C LEU A 68 -8.08 -1.34 -2.08
N LEU A 69 -8.31 -0.24 -1.33
CA LEU A 69 -9.52 -0.07 -0.53
C LEU A 69 -10.82 -0.02 -1.34
N LYS A 70 -10.78 0.47 -2.58
CA LYS A 70 -11.94 0.44 -3.47
C LYS A 70 -12.32 -1.00 -3.82
N ASP A 71 -11.34 -1.80 -4.22
CA ASP A 71 -11.54 -3.22 -4.55
C ASP A 71 -11.96 -4.07 -3.32
N PHE A 72 -11.58 -3.62 -2.12
CA PHE A 72 -12.04 -4.14 -0.83
C PHE A 72 -13.54 -3.94 -0.59
N HIS A 73 -14.04 -2.71 -0.81
CA HIS A 73 -15.42 -2.32 -0.47
C HIS A 73 -16.45 -2.71 -1.55
N ASP A 74 -16.02 -2.97 -2.79
CA ASP A 74 -16.88 -3.49 -3.86
C ASP A 74 -17.10 -5.02 -3.76
N THR A 75 -17.17 -5.58 -2.54
CA THR A 75 -17.48 -7.00 -2.27
C THR A 75 -18.80 -7.11 -1.52
#